data_AF-A0A952W931-F1
#
_entry.id   AF-A0A952W931-F1
#
_cell.length_a   1.000
_cell.length_b   1.000
_cell.length_c   1.000
_cell.angle_alpha   90.00
_cell.angle_beta   90.00
_cell.angle_gamma   90.00
#
_symmetry.space_group_name_H-M   'P 1'
#
loop_
_entity.id
_entity.type
_entity.pdbx_description
1 polymer ?
#
loop_
_entity_poly.entity_id
_entity_poly.type
_entity_poly.pdbx_seq_one_letter_code
_entity_poly.pdbx_strand_id
1 'polypeptide(L)'
;MSGMMAWVKGHIAPVVCLGLIVISLPTAWYFSSRWSKSIVQREQKRLEGSASELTRVERMNYTLPRIAPDEQPVELRYAPNVAVARHFKSLIEARHDQVDRVTDEALRFNRRQPIARYAEYIAELTTNPRSPRLRTLPFDVLRDMRGERDAGAYARLLRDQRSGVDRVGLPLPERRVREVLDRRTQDFSAERVRQRGPQDGLSPDEQAQLRDELQRLRLDVYRRRASEVSVFADPEIFYRAGRIPAAAPAQPPSDVDLFEMQWNYWITSDVLAAIEIANTSGDRRVGADAGVVKRVLAYVIDDIAELWTGSSVADFGYGDEGGGMTSSRQAVPEENGIIGTSRSWSVTGRLTNPGNPLYDVREVRLSLVVDAERLPELLAALPRANFMTVLEMNLHEVDVWNDLRQGYFYGSAPVVRVELVLETIWIREWLAPLMPPNVRQRLGVTDVPVSQG
;
A
#
# COMPACT_ATOMS: atom_id res chain seq x y z
N MET A 1 71.23 -13.46 -89.39
CA MET A 1 70.83 -13.25 -87.98
C MET A 1 71.88 -13.77 -86.95
N SER A 2 73.11 -14.13 -87.34
CA SER A 2 74.16 -14.58 -86.39
C SER A 2 74.98 -13.43 -85.77
N GLY A 3 75.10 -12.28 -86.45
CA GLY A 3 75.90 -11.14 -85.97
C GLY A 3 75.29 -10.39 -84.77
N MET A 4 73.95 -10.32 -84.69
CA MET A 4 73.26 -9.61 -83.61
C MET A 4 73.37 -10.35 -82.27
N MET A 5 73.40 -11.69 -82.29
CA MET A 5 73.56 -12.52 -81.09
C MET A 5 74.99 -12.46 -80.49
N ALA A 6 76.01 -12.28 -81.32
CA ALA A 6 77.39 -12.10 -80.86
C ALA A 6 77.59 -10.74 -80.18
N TRP A 7 76.98 -9.68 -80.72
CA TRP A 7 77.05 -8.34 -80.14
C TRP A 7 76.36 -8.26 -78.77
N VAL A 8 75.17 -8.87 -78.64
CA VAL A 8 74.42 -8.94 -77.37
C VAL A 8 75.18 -9.72 -76.29
N LYS A 9 75.91 -10.79 -76.66
CA LYS A 9 76.75 -11.54 -75.72
C LYS A 9 78.00 -10.75 -75.25
N GLY A 10 78.52 -9.83 -76.06
CA GLY A 10 79.63 -8.95 -75.69
C GLY A 10 79.24 -7.71 -74.88
N HIS A 11 77.96 -7.30 -74.93
CA HIS A 11 77.45 -6.07 -74.31
C HIS A 11 76.24 -6.34 -73.40
N ILE A 12 76.35 -7.36 -72.53
CA ILE A 12 75.28 -7.78 -71.61
C ILE A 12 74.89 -6.63 -70.65
N ALA A 13 75.86 -5.85 -70.15
CA ALA A 13 75.59 -4.77 -69.20
C ALA A 13 74.65 -3.67 -69.77
N PRO A 14 74.89 -3.09 -70.97
CA PRO A 14 73.94 -2.16 -71.59
C PRO A 14 72.53 -2.74 -71.82
N VAL A 15 72.43 -4.01 -72.23
CA VAL A 15 71.14 -4.64 -72.52
C VAL A 15 70.33 -4.89 -71.24
N VAL A 16 71.00 -5.30 -70.16
CA VAL A 16 70.36 -5.46 -68.84
C VAL A 16 69.92 -4.11 -68.28
N CYS A 17 70.73 -3.06 -68.40
CA CYS A 17 70.35 -1.71 -67.98
C CYS A 17 69.16 -1.17 -68.79
N LEU A 18 69.13 -1.36 -70.11
CA LEU A 18 68.00 -0.95 -70.96
C LEU A 18 66.72 -1.73 -70.60
N GLY A 19 66.84 -3.04 -70.37
CA GLY A 19 65.73 -3.87 -69.90
C GLY A 19 65.17 -3.41 -68.55
N LEU A 20 66.05 -3.04 -67.60
CA LEU A 20 65.67 -2.49 -66.30
C LEU A 20 64.95 -1.15 -66.42
N ILE A 21 65.35 -0.26 -67.34
CA ILE A 21 64.68 1.02 -67.58
C ILE A 21 63.29 0.79 -68.20
N VAL A 22 63.18 -0.12 -69.17
CA VAL A 22 61.90 -0.41 -69.84
C VAL A 22 60.93 -1.14 -68.92
N ILE A 23 61.40 -1.98 -67.99
CA ILE A 23 60.55 -2.68 -67.01
C ILE A 23 60.20 -1.78 -65.81
N SER A 24 61.10 -0.88 -65.40
CA SER A 24 60.87 0.00 -64.24
C SER A 24 59.81 1.07 -64.48
N LEU A 25 59.67 1.59 -65.70
CA LEU A 25 58.67 2.64 -65.98
C LEU A 25 57.20 2.16 -65.88
N PRO A 26 56.79 1.02 -66.47
CA PRO A 26 55.43 0.50 -66.32
C PRO A 26 55.14 0.03 -64.89
N THR A 27 56.13 -0.57 -64.22
CA THR A 27 55.97 -1.01 -62.83
C THR A 27 55.85 0.18 -61.88
N ALA A 28 56.66 1.24 -62.04
CA ALA A 28 56.53 2.47 -61.28
C ALA A 28 55.16 3.15 -61.49
N TRP A 29 54.65 3.20 -62.73
CA TRP A 29 53.32 3.73 -63.02
C TRP A 29 52.19 2.90 -62.39
N TYR A 30 52.28 1.56 -62.46
CA TYR A 30 51.32 0.66 -61.84
C TYR A 30 51.29 0.82 -60.32
N PHE A 31 52.44 0.84 -59.65
CA PHE A 31 52.53 1.05 -58.20
C PHE A 31 52.08 2.47 -57.80
N SER A 32 52.45 3.50 -58.57
CA SER A 32 52.00 4.88 -58.34
C SER A 32 50.48 5.02 -58.44
N SER A 33 49.87 4.44 -59.46
CA SER A 33 48.40 4.50 -59.64
C SER A 33 47.64 3.75 -58.54
N ARG A 34 48.17 2.62 -58.07
CA ARG A 34 47.58 1.87 -56.95
C ARG A 34 47.73 2.61 -55.62
N TRP A 35 48.89 3.23 -55.40
CA TRP A 35 49.13 4.01 -54.20
C TRP A 35 48.25 5.26 -54.16
N SER A 36 48.13 5.98 -55.28
CA SER A 36 47.21 7.13 -55.43
C SER A 36 45.75 6.73 -55.16
N LYS A 37 45.25 5.63 -55.75
CA LYS A 37 43.89 5.14 -55.47
C LYS A 37 43.70 4.80 -53.99
N SER A 38 44.69 4.19 -53.34
CA SER A 38 44.62 3.86 -51.90
C SER A 38 44.66 5.10 -50.98
N ILE A 39 45.29 6.19 -51.42
CA ILE A 39 45.33 7.47 -50.71
C ILE A 39 43.99 8.16 -50.86
N VAL A 40 43.45 8.25 -52.08
CA VAL A 40 42.12 8.84 -52.35
C VAL A 40 41.02 8.09 -51.59
N GLN A 41 41.04 6.76 -51.58
CA GLN A 41 40.06 5.96 -50.83
C GLN A 41 40.20 6.11 -49.31
N ARG A 42 41.42 6.25 -48.78
CA ARG A 42 41.64 6.50 -47.34
C ARG A 42 41.15 7.88 -46.92
N GLU A 43 41.40 8.90 -47.74
CA GLU A 43 40.91 10.25 -47.49
C GLU A 43 39.39 10.34 -47.65
N GLN A 44 38.78 9.69 -48.65
CA GLN A 44 37.32 9.60 -48.76
C GLN A 44 36.69 8.94 -47.53
N LYS A 45 37.22 7.81 -47.06
CA LYS A 45 36.72 7.16 -45.83
C LYS A 45 36.90 8.02 -44.58
N ARG A 46 38.00 8.77 -44.48
CA ARG A 46 38.21 9.73 -43.38
C ARG A 46 37.23 10.89 -43.47
N LEU A 47 37.01 11.46 -44.65
CA LEU A 47 36.07 12.55 -44.86
C LEU A 47 34.62 12.10 -44.62
N GLU A 48 34.23 10.90 -45.05
CA GLU A 48 32.91 10.33 -44.74
C GLU A 48 32.75 10.05 -43.25
N GLY A 49 33.78 9.50 -42.59
CA GLY A 49 33.79 9.29 -41.15
C GLY A 49 33.65 10.61 -40.39
N SER A 50 34.50 11.59 -40.67
CA SER A 50 34.45 12.92 -40.05
C SER A 50 33.18 13.70 -40.41
N ALA A 51 32.63 13.56 -41.62
CA ALA A 51 31.35 14.17 -41.98
C ALA A 51 30.19 13.53 -41.21
N SER A 52 30.20 12.20 -40.99
CA SER A 52 29.19 11.52 -40.18
C SER A 52 29.29 11.90 -38.70
N GLU A 53 30.50 12.08 -38.18
CA GLU A 53 30.74 12.60 -36.83
C GLU A 53 30.29 14.06 -36.69
N LEU A 54 30.60 14.91 -37.67
CA LEU A 54 30.13 16.30 -37.71
C LEU A 54 28.60 16.37 -37.81
N THR A 55 27.96 15.55 -38.63
CA THR A 55 26.49 15.49 -38.75
C THR A 55 25.84 14.97 -37.46
N ARG A 56 26.51 14.06 -36.74
CA ARG A 56 26.07 13.55 -35.43
C ARG A 56 26.26 14.59 -34.32
N VAL A 57 27.27 15.45 -34.43
CA VAL A 57 27.45 16.62 -33.56
C VAL A 57 26.47 17.74 -33.93
N GLU A 58 26.05 17.86 -35.19
CA GLU A 58 25.19 18.94 -35.69
C GLU A 58 23.75 18.89 -35.13
N ARG A 59 23.31 17.77 -34.56
CA ARG A 59 21.96 17.63 -33.98
C ARG A 59 22.00 16.85 -32.66
N MET A 60 21.95 17.57 -31.55
CA MET A 60 21.68 16.98 -30.23
C MET A 60 20.18 16.77 -30.05
N ASN A 61 19.81 15.62 -29.49
CA ASN A 61 18.42 15.37 -29.07
C ASN A 61 18.28 15.78 -27.61
N TYR A 62 17.50 16.83 -27.36
CA TYR A 62 17.14 17.26 -26.01
C TYR A 62 15.81 16.59 -25.66
N THR A 63 15.84 15.63 -24.73
CA THR A 63 14.66 14.88 -24.31
C THR A 63 14.30 15.24 -22.88
N LEU A 64 13.04 15.57 -22.66
CA LEU A 64 12.50 15.79 -21.32
C LEU A 64 11.75 14.51 -20.89
N PRO A 65 12.10 13.89 -19.74
CA PRO A 65 11.45 12.68 -19.30
C PRO A 65 9.98 12.94 -18.96
N ARG A 66 9.10 12.01 -19.33
CA ARG A 66 7.68 12.05 -19.00
C ARG A 66 7.51 11.76 -17.52
N ILE A 67 6.64 12.51 -16.84
CA ILE A 67 6.29 12.23 -15.44
C ILE A 67 4.98 11.45 -15.38
N ALA A 68 4.02 11.80 -16.24
CA ALA A 68 2.71 11.15 -16.28
C ALA A 68 2.58 10.23 -17.52
N PRO A 69 1.82 9.12 -17.41
CA PRO A 69 1.62 8.18 -18.52
C PRO A 69 1.01 8.83 -19.78
N ASP A 70 0.19 9.86 -19.60
CA ASP A 70 -0.52 10.61 -20.64
C ASP A 70 0.30 11.79 -21.20
N GLU A 71 1.46 12.10 -20.61
CA GLU A 71 2.32 13.17 -21.07
C GLU A 71 3.07 12.77 -22.36
N GLN A 72 3.02 13.61 -23.39
CA GLN A 72 3.86 13.40 -24.58
C GLN A 72 5.31 13.83 -24.28
N PRO A 73 6.31 13.08 -24.78
CA PRO A 73 7.70 13.42 -24.53
C PRO A 73 8.02 14.68 -25.33
N VAL A 74 8.66 15.66 -24.67
CA VAL A 74 9.20 16.82 -25.39
C VAL A 74 10.57 16.41 -25.92
N GLU A 75 10.61 16.10 -27.21
CA GLU A 75 11.85 15.87 -27.96
C GLU A 75 12.14 17.07 -28.85
N LEU A 76 13.27 17.74 -28.60
CA LEU A 76 13.76 18.82 -29.45
C LEU A 76 15.09 18.41 -30.08
N ARG A 77 15.08 18.26 -31.40
CA ARG A 77 16.30 18.05 -32.20
C ARG A 77 16.83 19.40 -32.65
N TYR A 78 17.94 19.85 -32.08
CA TYR A 78 18.52 21.15 -32.38
C TYR A 78 20.05 21.09 -32.42
N ALA A 79 20.69 22.05 -33.07
CA ALA A 79 22.15 22.17 -33.05
C ALA A 79 22.65 22.40 -31.62
N PRO A 80 23.84 21.89 -31.23
CA PRO A 80 24.38 22.08 -29.89
C PRO A 80 24.41 23.55 -29.51
N ASN A 81 23.55 23.94 -28.57
CA ASN A 81 23.43 25.32 -28.12
C ASN A 81 23.46 25.34 -26.59
N VAL A 82 24.43 26.07 -26.02
CA VAL A 82 24.64 26.16 -24.57
C VAL A 82 23.41 26.72 -23.85
N ALA A 83 22.68 27.66 -24.46
CA ALA A 83 21.47 28.22 -23.88
C ALA A 83 20.33 27.19 -23.84
N VAL A 84 20.15 26.42 -24.92
CA VAL A 84 19.16 25.33 -24.99
C VAL A 84 19.52 24.22 -24.00
N ALA A 85 20.79 23.82 -23.94
CA ALA A 85 21.26 22.81 -22.99
C ALA A 85 21.05 23.24 -21.53
N ARG A 86 21.36 24.50 -21.18
CA ARG A 86 21.11 25.04 -19.85
C ARG A 86 19.61 25.07 -19.53
N HIS A 87 18.78 25.46 -20.50
CA HIS A 87 17.33 25.47 -20.33
C HIS A 87 16.77 24.06 -20.09
N PHE A 88 17.12 23.08 -20.91
CA PHE A 88 16.69 21.69 -20.70
C PHE A 88 17.21 21.10 -19.39
N LYS A 89 18.46 21.40 -19.02
CA LYS A 89 18.98 21.02 -17.70
C LYS A 89 18.12 21.59 -16.58
N SER A 90 17.77 22.88 -16.63
CA SER A 90 16.90 23.50 -15.61
C SER A 90 15.48 22.92 -15.61
N LEU A 91 14.94 22.51 -16.77
CA LEU A 91 13.63 21.85 -16.84
C LEU A 91 13.68 20.43 -16.26
N ILE A 92 14.74 19.67 -16.52
CA ILE A 92 14.96 18.34 -15.94
C ILE A 92 15.10 18.46 -14.42
N GLU A 93 15.92 19.38 -13.92
CA GLU A 93 16.08 19.65 -12.48
C GLU A 93 14.74 20.03 -11.83
N ALA A 94 14.00 20.99 -12.42
CA ALA A 94 12.69 21.37 -11.89
C ALA A 94 11.66 20.23 -11.90
N ARG A 95 11.75 19.30 -12.87
CA ARG A 95 10.92 18.08 -12.93
C ARG A 95 11.31 17.07 -11.87
N HIS A 96 12.60 16.83 -11.66
CA HIS A 96 13.07 16.01 -10.55
C HIS A 96 12.58 16.57 -9.22
N ASP A 97 12.73 17.88 -8.97
CA ASP A 97 12.22 18.54 -7.77
C ASP A 97 10.69 18.40 -7.59
N GLN A 98 9.93 18.31 -8.68
CA GLN A 98 8.49 18.05 -8.62
C GLN A 98 8.19 16.60 -8.25
N VAL A 99 8.87 15.65 -8.88
CA VAL A 99 8.75 14.22 -8.58
C VAL A 99 9.13 13.94 -7.13
N ASP A 100 10.26 14.49 -6.66
CA ASP A 100 10.75 14.31 -5.29
C ASP A 100 9.74 14.84 -4.27
N ARG A 101 9.14 16.02 -4.52
CA ARG A 101 8.08 16.56 -3.64
C ARG A 101 6.84 15.69 -3.58
N VAL A 102 6.41 15.13 -4.72
CA VAL A 102 5.24 14.23 -4.76
C VAL A 102 5.56 12.92 -4.06
N THR A 103 6.74 12.36 -4.27
CA THR A 103 7.23 11.16 -3.58
C THR A 103 7.30 11.39 -2.07
N ASP A 104 7.88 12.50 -1.62
CA ASP A 104 7.96 12.86 -0.19
C ASP A 104 6.58 13.00 0.44
N GLU A 105 5.63 13.61 -0.27
CA GLU A 105 4.25 13.74 0.22
C GLU A 105 3.57 12.37 0.28
N ALA A 106 3.75 11.52 -0.74
CA ALA A 106 3.22 10.17 -0.77
C ALA A 106 3.80 9.30 0.35
N LEU A 107 5.10 9.39 0.60
CA LEU A 107 5.78 8.73 1.73
C LEU A 107 5.25 9.23 3.05
N ARG A 108 5.11 10.56 3.24
CA ARG A 108 4.57 11.14 4.47
C ARG A 108 3.14 10.71 4.73
N PHE A 109 2.32 10.70 3.69
CA PHE A 109 0.92 10.28 3.74
C PHE A 109 0.78 8.79 4.09
N ASN A 110 1.63 7.93 3.51
CA ASN A 110 1.57 6.48 3.69
C ASN A 110 2.25 5.97 4.97
N ARG A 111 3.31 6.65 5.42
CA ARG A 111 4.15 6.20 6.53
C ARG A 111 3.37 6.12 7.85
N ARG A 112 3.66 5.08 8.62
CA ARG A 112 3.14 4.90 9.98
C ARG A 112 4.26 4.71 10.98
N GLN A 113 3.97 5.03 12.23
CA GLN A 113 4.90 4.78 13.33
C GLN A 113 4.75 3.31 13.77
N PRO A 114 5.85 2.55 13.87
CA PRO A 114 5.82 1.22 14.47
C PRO A 114 5.47 1.31 15.96
N ILE A 115 4.96 0.22 16.52
CA ILE A 115 4.88 0.06 17.97
C ILE A 115 6.31 0.14 18.52
N ALA A 116 6.51 0.91 19.60
CA ALA A 116 7.85 1.21 20.12
C ALA A 116 8.71 -0.06 20.32
N ARG A 117 8.16 -1.11 20.94
CA ARG A 117 8.86 -2.38 21.12
C ARG A 117 9.18 -3.10 19.82
N TYR A 118 8.35 -2.95 18.79
CA TYR A 118 8.64 -3.51 17.47
C TYR A 118 9.83 -2.79 16.82
N ALA A 119 9.87 -1.46 16.93
CA ALA A 119 11.01 -0.68 16.46
C ALA A 119 12.31 -1.07 17.18
N GLU A 120 12.26 -1.24 18.51
CA GLU A 120 13.39 -1.74 19.31
C GLU A 120 13.84 -3.14 18.85
N TYR A 121 12.88 -4.04 18.59
CA TYR A 121 13.15 -5.38 18.10
C TYR A 121 13.86 -5.36 16.74
N ILE A 122 13.38 -4.57 15.78
CA ILE A 122 14.02 -4.44 14.46
C ILE A 122 15.41 -3.80 14.57
N ALA A 123 15.57 -2.77 15.40
CA ALA A 123 16.87 -2.14 15.63
C ALA A 123 17.87 -3.14 16.23
N GLU A 124 17.47 -3.94 17.20
CA GLU A 124 18.33 -4.98 17.79
C GLU A 124 18.62 -6.11 16.79
N LEU A 125 17.62 -6.56 16.03
CA LEU A 125 17.78 -7.63 15.03
C LEU A 125 18.76 -7.23 13.92
N THR A 126 18.76 -5.96 13.52
CA THR A 126 19.63 -5.43 12.46
C THR A 126 21.03 -5.10 12.94
N THR A 127 21.18 -4.51 14.13
CA THR A 127 22.49 -4.08 14.67
C THR A 127 23.24 -5.19 15.40
N ASN A 128 22.54 -6.08 16.10
CA ASN A 128 23.12 -7.15 16.89
C ASN A 128 22.27 -8.44 16.83
N PRO A 129 22.29 -9.18 15.69
CA PRO A 129 21.47 -10.37 15.49
C PRO A 129 21.78 -11.54 16.45
N ARG A 130 22.86 -11.45 17.23
CA ARG A 130 23.24 -12.45 18.25
C ARG A 130 22.90 -12.02 19.67
N SER A 131 22.22 -10.89 19.84
CA SER A 131 21.86 -10.34 21.14
C SER A 131 20.99 -11.31 21.94
N PRO A 132 21.32 -11.58 23.23
CA PRO A 132 20.45 -12.35 24.11
C PRO A 132 19.05 -11.73 24.27
N ARG A 133 18.91 -10.40 24.05
CA ARG A 133 17.63 -9.68 24.13
C ARG A 133 16.63 -10.14 23.07
N LEU A 134 17.09 -10.66 21.93
CA LEU A 134 16.21 -11.18 20.88
C LEU A 134 15.40 -12.41 21.33
N ARG A 135 15.75 -13.03 22.47
CA ARG A 135 14.94 -14.10 23.08
C ARG A 135 13.72 -13.57 23.83
N THR A 136 13.77 -12.33 24.32
CA THR A 136 12.70 -11.74 25.15
C THR A 136 11.91 -10.66 24.42
N LEU A 137 12.54 -9.91 23.51
CA LEU A 137 11.91 -8.82 22.77
C LEU A 137 10.64 -9.24 22.00
N PRO A 138 10.58 -10.41 21.32
CA PRO A 138 9.33 -10.90 20.72
C PRO A 138 8.15 -10.96 21.69
N PHE A 139 8.38 -11.41 22.93
CA PHE A 139 7.35 -11.43 23.97
C PHE A 139 6.98 -10.03 24.44
N ASP A 140 7.95 -9.12 24.52
CA ASP A 140 7.69 -7.72 24.88
C ASP A 140 6.86 -7.01 23.82
N VAL A 141 7.13 -7.24 22.52
CA VAL A 141 6.30 -6.75 21.40
C VAL A 141 4.88 -7.26 21.53
N LEU A 142 4.71 -8.57 21.73
CA LEU A 142 3.40 -9.19 21.86
C LEU A 142 2.62 -8.64 23.07
N ARG A 143 3.32 -8.45 24.20
CA ARG A 143 2.74 -7.87 25.41
C ARG A 143 2.27 -6.43 25.16
N ASP A 144 3.03 -5.64 24.42
CA ASP A 144 2.67 -4.26 24.06
C ASP A 144 1.49 -4.20 23.09
N MET A 145 1.40 -5.15 22.14
CA MET A 145 0.25 -5.26 21.23
C MET A 145 -1.03 -5.64 21.99
N ARG A 146 -0.95 -6.65 22.87
CA ARG A 146 -2.08 -7.20 23.63
C ARG A 146 -2.52 -6.32 24.81
N GLY A 147 -1.58 -5.75 25.57
CA GLY A 147 -1.86 -4.81 26.66
C GLY A 147 -1.97 -5.37 28.07
N GLU A 148 -0.96 -6.11 28.55
CA GLU A 148 -0.98 -6.62 29.95
C GLU A 148 -0.63 -5.58 31.03
N ARG A 149 0.02 -4.46 30.67
CA ARG A 149 0.52 -3.47 31.65
C ARG A 149 -0.11 -2.08 31.53
N ASP A 150 -0.53 -1.72 30.32
CA ASP A 150 -1.29 -0.53 29.96
C ASP A 150 -2.12 -0.93 28.74
N ALA A 151 -3.32 -0.37 28.55
CA ALA A 151 -4.19 -0.67 27.41
C ALA A 151 -3.35 -0.84 26.13
N GLY A 152 -3.32 -2.06 25.57
CA GLY A 152 -2.38 -2.45 24.51
C GLY A 152 -2.48 -1.57 23.27
N ALA A 153 -1.55 -1.72 22.33
CA ALA A 153 -1.55 -0.91 21.11
C ALA A 153 -2.92 -0.93 20.40
N TYR A 154 -3.56 -2.09 20.30
CA TYR A 154 -4.92 -2.22 19.76
C TYR A 154 -5.98 -1.55 20.64
N ALA A 155 -5.95 -1.75 21.95
CA ALA A 155 -6.88 -1.08 22.86
C ALA A 155 -6.76 0.45 22.76
N ARG A 156 -5.55 0.98 22.51
CA ARG A 156 -5.33 2.41 22.26
C ARG A 156 -5.86 2.88 20.90
N LEU A 157 -5.86 2.04 19.87
CA LEU A 157 -6.49 2.37 18.59
C LEU A 157 -8.02 2.44 18.69
N LEU A 158 -8.59 1.54 19.51
CA LEU A 158 -10.04 1.41 19.73
C LEU A 158 -10.59 2.43 20.74
N ARG A 159 -9.71 3.10 21.49
CA ARG A 159 -10.06 4.19 22.41
C ARG A 159 -9.70 5.53 21.83
N ASP A 160 -10.50 6.54 22.14
CA ASP A 160 -10.10 7.91 21.86
C ASP A 160 -9.19 8.43 22.98
N GLN A 161 -7.91 8.65 22.65
CA GLN A 161 -6.98 9.23 23.61
C GLN A 161 -7.30 10.69 23.96
N ARG A 162 -8.05 11.42 23.11
CA ARG A 162 -8.33 12.85 23.31
C ARG A 162 -9.53 13.10 24.22
N SER A 163 -10.58 12.28 24.11
CA SER A 163 -11.81 12.44 24.88
C SER A 163 -11.93 11.48 26.06
N GLY A 164 -11.10 10.42 26.11
CA GLY A 164 -11.24 9.35 27.11
C GLY A 164 -12.48 8.48 26.90
N VAL A 165 -13.19 8.65 25.78
CA VAL A 165 -14.37 7.88 25.40
C VAL A 165 -13.99 6.79 24.40
N ASP A 166 -14.68 5.65 24.43
CA ASP A 166 -14.43 4.54 23.51
C ASP A 166 -14.83 4.93 22.07
N ARG A 167 -13.88 4.89 21.13
CA ARG A 167 -14.17 5.08 19.69
C ARG A 167 -15.04 3.95 19.18
N VAL A 168 -14.71 2.74 19.60
CA VAL A 168 -15.38 1.50 19.25
C VAL A 168 -15.98 0.90 20.53
N GLY A 169 -17.27 0.56 20.51
CA GLY A 169 -17.89 -0.04 21.68
C GLY A 169 -19.01 -1.01 21.37
N LEU A 170 -19.34 -1.83 22.36
CA LEU A 170 -20.52 -2.69 22.35
C LEU A 170 -21.77 -1.92 22.82
N PRO A 171 -22.98 -2.39 22.47
CA PRO A 171 -24.20 -1.92 23.09
C PRO A 171 -24.16 -2.20 24.60
N LEU A 172 -24.99 -1.49 25.37
CA LEU A 172 -25.09 -1.74 26.80
C LEU A 172 -25.59 -3.17 27.05
N PRO A 173 -24.94 -3.95 27.93
CA PRO A 173 -25.41 -5.28 28.27
C PRO A 173 -26.86 -5.24 28.78
N GLU A 174 -27.68 -6.20 28.36
CA GLU A 174 -29.10 -6.28 28.74
C GLU A 174 -29.32 -6.20 30.26
N ARG A 175 -28.39 -6.74 31.05
CA ARG A 175 -28.41 -6.63 32.51
C ARG A 175 -28.42 -5.17 32.99
N ARG A 176 -27.58 -4.30 32.42
CA ARG A 176 -27.52 -2.87 32.79
C ARG A 176 -28.80 -2.14 32.41
N VAL A 177 -29.38 -2.49 31.27
CA VAL A 177 -30.67 -1.94 30.82
C VAL A 177 -31.77 -2.34 31.80
N ARG A 178 -31.85 -3.63 32.16
CA ARG A 178 -32.80 -4.13 33.18
C ARG A 178 -32.64 -3.44 34.53
N GLU A 179 -31.41 -3.26 35.02
CA GLU A 179 -31.15 -2.53 36.27
C GLU A 179 -31.71 -1.09 36.25
N VAL A 180 -31.76 -0.42 35.10
CA VAL A 180 -32.37 0.91 34.96
C VAL A 180 -33.89 0.83 34.92
N LEU A 181 -34.45 -0.13 34.19
CA LEU A 181 -35.90 -0.34 34.07
C LEU A 181 -36.53 -0.81 35.39
N ASP A 182 -35.86 -1.70 36.12
CA ASP A 182 -36.31 -2.21 37.41
C ASP A 182 -36.36 -1.09 38.45
N ARG A 183 -35.35 -0.22 38.48
CA ARG A 183 -35.33 0.98 39.34
C ARG A 183 -36.53 1.87 39.05
N ARG A 184 -36.81 2.18 37.78
CA ARG A 184 -37.98 3.00 37.44
C ARG A 184 -39.30 2.34 37.81
N THR A 185 -39.41 1.02 37.64
CA THR A 185 -40.58 0.24 38.05
C THR A 185 -40.81 0.33 39.57
N GLN A 186 -39.74 0.22 40.36
CA GLN A 186 -39.79 0.38 41.82
C GLN A 186 -40.23 1.79 42.21
N ASP A 187 -39.64 2.82 41.60
CA ASP A 187 -40.00 4.22 41.85
C ASP A 187 -41.47 4.49 41.55
N PHE A 188 -41.97 4.02 40.41
CA PHE A 188 -43.38 4.15 40.02
C PHE A 188 -44.31 3.49 41.04
N SER A 189 -43.97 2.27 41.47
CA SER A 189 -44.75 1.57 42.50
C SER A 189 -44.74 2.31 43.84
N ALA A 190 -43.61 2.90 44.24
CA ALA A 190 -43.47 3.65 45.47
C ALA A 190 -44.19 5.01 45.44
N GLU A 191 -44.20 5.69 44.30
CA GLU A 191 -45.00 6.91 44.06
C GLU A 191 -46.48 6.60 44.15
N ARG A 192 -46.91 5.50 43.55
CA ARG A 192 -48.29 5.06 43.57
C ARG A 192 -48.75 4.71 44.98
N VAL A 193 -47.98 3.92 45.74
CA VAL A 193 -48.30 3.59 47.14
C VAL A 193 -48.44 4.85 47.99
N ARG A 194 -47.62 5.88 47.75
CA ARG A 194 -47.75 7.19 48.41
C ARG A 194 -49.04 7.94 48.06
N GLN A 195 -49.58 7.77 46.84
CA GLN A 195 -50.77 8.49 46.38
C GLN A 195 -52.09 7.76 46.67
N ARG A 196 -52.14 6.42 46.52
CA ARG A 196 -53.39 5.63 46.57
C ARG A 196 -53.37 4.52 47.64
N GLY A 197 -52.27 4.35 48.36
CA GLY A 197 -52.12 3.31 49.38
C GLY A 197 -51.71 1.94 48.81
N PRO A 198 -51.38 0.98 49.69
CA PRO A 198 -50.77 -0.30 49.32
C PRO A 198 -51.74 -1.40 48.86
N GLN A 199 -53.07 -1.22 48.98
CA GLN A 199 -54.02 -2.32 48.83
C GLN A 199 -54.52 -2.58 47.40
N ASP A 200 -54.41 -1.61 46.49
CA ASP A 200 -54.88 -1.81 45.12
C ASP A 200 -53.75 -2.35 44.22
N GLY A 201 -54.00 -3.28 43.31
CA GLY A 201 -53.05 -3.61 42.23
C GLY A 201 -52.96 -2.49 41.18
N LEU A 202 -51.95 -2.50 40.30
CA LEU A 202 -51.88 -1.53 39.18
C LEU A 202 -53.12 -1.68 38.28
N SER A 203 -53.86 -0.58 38.09
CA SER A 203 -54.98 -0.53 37.14
C SER A 203 -54.49 -0.74 35.69
N PRO A 204 -55.36 -1.19 34.77
CA PRO A 204 -54.97 -1.38 33.37
C PRO A 204 -54.34 -0.14 32.72
N ASP A 205 -54.83 1.05 33.07
CA ASP A 205 -54.31 2.33 32.57
C ASP A 205 -52.92 2.65 33.15
N GLU A 206 -52.71 2.42 34.45
CA GLU A 206 -51.39 2.57 35.09
C GLU A 206 -50.37 1.57 34.51
N GLN A 207 -50.80 0.33 34.21
CA GLN A 207 -49.96 -0.66 33.55
C GLN A 207 -49.57 -0.22 32.13
N ALA A 208 -50.52 0.35 31.37
CA ALA A 208 -50.23 0.89 30.05
C ALA A 208 -49.25 2.06 30.12
N GLN A 209 -49.47 2.99 31.04
CA GLN A 209 -48.56 4.13 31.25
C GLN A 209 -47.15 3.68 31.64
N LEU A 210 -47.03 2.72 32.58
CA LEU A 210 -45.73 2.19 32.98
C LEU A 210 -45.03 1.50 31.80
N ARG A 211 -45.75 0.72 30.98
CA ARG A 211 -45.16 0.08 29.80
C ARG A 211 -44.62 1.11 28.80
N ASP A 212 -45.39 2.14 28.50
CA ASP A 212 -44.97 3.22 27.59
C ASP A 212 -43.74 3.95 28.13
N GLU A 213 -43.71 4.22 29.44
CA GLU A 213 -42.58 4.88 30.08
C GLU A 213 -41.31 4.00 30.06
N LEU A 214 -41.44 2.71 30.37
CA LEU A 214 -40.32 1.77 30.31
C LEU A 214 -39.79 1.59 28.87
N GLN A 215 -40.68 1.61 27.87
CA GLN A 215 -40.27 1.55 26.47
C GLN A 215 -39.46 2.80 26.07
N ARG A 216 -39.94 4.00 26.43
CA ARG A 216 -39.22 5.25 26.18
C ARG A 216 -37.87 5.26 26.88
N LEU A 217 -37.84 4.87 28.16
CA LEU A 217 -36.61 4.80 28.95
C LEU A 217 -35.60 3.83 28.34
N ARG A 218 -36.04 2.64 27.87
CA ARG A 218 -35.17 1.68 27.19
C ARG A 218 -34.56 2.28 25.92
N LEU A 219 -35.38 2.96 25.11
CA LEU A 219 -34.92 3.62 23.89
C LEU A 219 -33.93 4.75 24.19
N ASP A 220 -34.18 5.55 25.23
CA ASP A 220 -33.29 6.64 25.64
C ASP A 220 -31.94 6.13 26.16
N VAL A 221 -31.92 4.98 26.86
CA VAL A 221 -30.68 4.30 27.26
C VAL A 221 -29.87 3.87 26.04
N TYR A 222 -30.51 3.30 25.02
CA TYR A 222 -29.84 2.92 23.78
C TYR A 222 -29.33 4.12 22.99
N ARG A 223 -30.15 5.18 22.86
CA ARG A 223 -29.76 6.42 22.20
C ARG A 223 -28.55 7.05 22.88
N ARG A 224 -28.54 7.13 24.21
CA ARG A 224 -27.39 7.67 24.96
C ARG A 224 -26.13 6.87 24.67
N ARG A 225 -26.20 5.53 24.73
CA ARG A 225 -25.04 4.69 24.41
C ARG A 225 -24.56 4.90 22.97
N ALA A 226 -25.47 4.96 22.01
CA ALA A 226 -25.13 5.22 20.62
C ALA A 226 -24.47 6.58 20.41
N SER A 227 -24.87 7.61 21.18
CA SER A 227 -24.23 8.93 21.12
C SER A 227 -22.83 8.97 21.77
N GLU A 228 -22.53 8.04 22.68
CA GLU A 228 -21.23 7.94 23.36
C GLU A 228 -20.17 7.23 22.52
N VAL A 229 -20.55 6.21 21.74
CA VAL A 229 -19.62 5.45 20.90
C VAL A 229 -19.68 5.95 19.46
N SER A 230 -18.55 6.05 18.78
CA SER A 230 -18.57 6.49 17.38
C SER A 230 -19.04 5.40 16.42
N VAL A 231 -18.67 4.15 16.71
CA VAL A 231 -19.09 2.98 15.95
C VAL A 231 -19.29 1.79 16.88
N PHE A 232 -20.33 1.01 16.63
CA PHE A 232 -20.51 -0.25 17.31
C PHE A 232 -19.57 -1.31 16.74
N ALA A 233 -18.81 -2.01 17.58
CA ALA A 233 -18.16 -3.25 17.17
C ALA A 233 -17.74 -4.05 18.40
N ASP A 234 -17.57 -5.35 18.20
CA ASP A 234 -16.84 -6.18 19.16
C ASP A 234 -15.35 -5.95 18.97
N PRO A 235 -14.60 -5.46 19.98
CA PRO A 235 -13.15 -5.30 19.90
C PRO A 235 -12.41 -6.57 19.42
N GLU A 236 -12.94 -7.76 19.70
CA GLU A 236 -12.33 -9.04 19.35
C GLU A 236 -12.13 -9.24 17.85
N ILE A 237 -12.97 -8.62 16.99
CA ILE A 237 -12.78 -8.72 15.53
C ILE A 237 -11.46 -8.09 15.09
N PHE A 238 -11.02 -7.03 15.77
CA PHE A 238 -9.77 -6.34 15.47
C PHE A 238 -8.56 -7.09 16.04
N TYR A 239 -8.68 -7.68 17.23
CA TYR A 239 -7.62 -8.53 17.78
C TYR A 239 -7.39 -9.77 16.91
N ARG A 240 -8.47 -10.41 16.44
CA ARG A 240 -8.40 -11.57 15.55
C ARG A 240 -7.77 -11.22 14.20
N ALA A 241 -8.23 -10.15 13.54
CA ALA A 241 -7.63 -9.68 12.29
C ALA A 241 -6.16 -9.24 12.48
N GLY A 242 -5.83 -8.69 13.65
CA GLY A 242 -4.47 -8.38 14.06
C GLY A 242 -3.59 -9.58 14.35
N ARG A 243 -4.14 -10.81 14.31
CA ARG A 243 -3.48 -12.06 14.71
C ARG A 243 -2.94 -12.03 16.13
N ILE A 244 -3.55 -11.23 17.01
CA ILE A 244 -3.10 -11.09 18.39
C ILE A 244 -3.60 -12.31 19.18
N PRO A 245 -2.72 -13.17 19.71
CA PRO A 245 -3.13 -14.34 20.45
C PRO A 245 -3.74 -13.94 21.79
N ALA A 246 -4.82 -14.63 22.18
CA ALA A 246 -5.50 -14.38 23.45
C ALA A 246 -4.59 -14.63 24.68
N ALA A 247 -3.69 -15.61 24.57
CA ALA A 247 -2.72 -15.97 25.60
C ALA A 247 -1.28 -15.82 25.09
N ALA A 248 -0.35 -15.60 26.01
CA ALA A 248 1.07 -15.60 25.67
C ALA A 248 1.47 -17.00 25.19
N PRO A 249 2.10 -17.13 24.00
CA PRO A 249 2.58 -18.41 23.51
C PRO A 249 3.75 -18.91 24.37
N ALA A 250 3.95 -20.23 24.41
CA ALA A 250 5.07 -20.84 25.11
C ALA A 250 6.42 -20.58 24.40
N GLN A 251 6.38 -20.32 23.09
CA GLN A 251 7.54 -20.02 22.26
C GLN A 251 7.41 -18.58 21.71
N PRO A 252 8.53 -17.88 21.50
CA PRO A 252 8.49 -16.54 20.92
C PRO A 252 7.88 -16.60 19.51
N PRO A 253 7.03 -15.62 19.12
CA PRO A 253 6.58 -15.50 17.74
C PRO A 253 7.76 -15.36 16.77
N SER A 254 7.60 -15.84 15.54
CA SER A 254 8.62 -15.68 14.51
C SER A 254 8.73 -14.23 14.03
N ASP A 255 9.84 -13.89 13.37
CA ASP A 255 10.04 -12.57 12.77
C ASP A 255 8.91 -12.22 11.77
N VAL A 256 8.39 -13.22 11.04
CA VAL A 256 7.27 -13.07 10.11
C VAL A 256 5.99 -12.76 10.86
N ASP A 257 5.71 -13.49 11.94
CA ASP A 257 4.52 -13.25 12.78
C ASP A 257 4.52 -11.82 13.33
N LEU A 258 5.64 -11.37 13.90
CA LEU A 258 5.74 -10.04 14.48
C LEU A 258 5.57 -8.94 13.44
N PHE A 259 6.16 -9.11 12.25
CA PHE A 259 6.01 -8.15 11.16
C PHE A 259 4.57 -8.10 10.64
N GLU A 260 3.92 -9.25 10.46
CA GLU A 260 2.51 -9.27 10.05
C GLU A 260 1.59 -8.65 11.09
N MET A 261 1.77 -8.94 12.39
CA MET A 261 0.99 -8.30 13.45
C MET A 261 1.17 -6.78 13.45
N GLN A 262 2.40 -6.31 13.23
CA GLN A 262 2.72 -4.89 13.11
C GLN A 262 2.08 -4.26 11.85
N TRP A 263 2.08 -4.96 10.73
CA TRP A 263 1.45 -4.47 9.51
C TRP A 263 -0.08 -4.42 9.63
N ASN A 264 -0.67 -5.47 10.18
CA ASN A 264 -2.11 -5.54 10.46
C ASN A 264 -2.54 -4.43 11.45
N TYR A 265 -1.66 -4.05 12.39
CA TYR A 265 -1.88 -2.90 13.25
C TYR A 265 -1.98 -1.58 12.45
N TRP A 266 -1.08 -1.35 11.49
CA TRP A 266 -1.13 -0.16 10.65
C TRP A 266 -2.37 -0.12 9.76
N ILE A 267 -2.71 -1.24 9.12
CA ILE A 267 -3.94 -1.37 8.31
C ILE A 267 -5.17 -1.07 9.17
N THR A 268 -5.24 -1.63 10.37
CA THR A 268 -6.34 -1.39 11.31
C THR A 268 -6.42 0.08 11.73
N SER A 269 -5.27 0.73 11.95
CA SER A 269 -5.23 2.17 12.23
C SER A 269 -5.82 2.98 11.07
N ASP A 270 -5.54 2.62 9.82
CA ASP A 270 -6.01 3.35 8.63
C ASP A 270 -7.51 3.15 8.37
N VAL A 271 -7.99 1.91 8.50
CA VAL A 271 -9.43 1.60 8.36
C VAL A 271 -10.22 2.34 9.43
N LEU A 272 -9.76 2.30 10.68
CA LEU A 272 -10.40 3.07 11.75
C LEU A 272 -10.36 4.57 11.44
N ALA A 273 -9.23 5.10 10.97
CA ALA A 273 -9.10 6.52 10.61
C ALA A 273 -10.08 6.92 9.51
N ALA A 274 -10.28 6.11 8.48
CA ALA A 274 -11.30 6.34 7.46
C ALA A 274 -12.71 6.35 8.04
N ILE A 275 -13.04 5.40 8.92
CA ILE A 275 -14.33 5.37 9.63
C ILE A 275 -14.53 6.65 10.45
N GLU A 276 -13.50 7.13 11.13
CA GLU A 276 -13.56 8.37 11.91
C GLU A 276 -13.74 9.61 11.03
N ILE A 277 -13.05 9.70 9.89
CA ILE A 277 -13.24 10.79 8.93
C ILE A 277 -14.70 10.81 8.45
N ALA A 278 -15.29 9.64 8.16
CA ALA A 278 -16.70 9.53 7.78
C ALA A 278 -17.65 9.87 8.95
N ASN A 279 -17.30 9.51 10.18
CA ASN A 279 -18.08 9.78 11.39
C ASN A 279 -17.72 11.13 12.04
N THR A 280 -17.20 12.08 11.27
CA THR A 280 -16.89 13.43 11.74
C THR A 280 -17.75 14.44 11.00
N SER A 281 -18.45 15.29 11.75
CA SER A 281 -19.23 16.40 11.21
C SER A 281 -18.64 17.72 11.71
N GLY A 282 -18.16 18.55 10.79
CA GLY A 282 -17.30 19.69 11.14
C GLY A 282 -16.01 19.21 11.83
N ASP A 283 -15.72 19.75 13.02
CA ASP A 283 -14.55 19.38 13.82
C ASP A 283 -14.87 18.38 14.94
N ARG A 284 -16.07 17.79 14.95
CA ARG A 284 -16.52 16.90 16.03
C ARG A 284 -16.89 15.54 15.51
N ARG A 285 -16.36 14.52 16.18
CA ARG A 285 -16.81 13.15 16.02
C ARG A 285 -18.25 13.05 16.50
N VAL A 286 -19.07 12.34 15.74
CA VAL A 286 -20.45 12.03 16.11
C VAL A 286 -20.58 10.58 16.58
N GLY A 287 -21.62 10.33 17.38
CA GLY A 287 -21.97 8.99 17.83
C GLY A 287 -22.52 8.11 16.71
N ALA A 288 -22.61 6.81 16.96
CA ALA A 288 -23.11 5.81 16.03
C ALA A 288 -24.55 6.08 15.59
N ASP A 289 -25.35 6.82 16.35
CA ASP A 289 -26.69 7.23 15.95
C ASP A 289 -26.70 8.26 14.81
N ALA A 290 -25.69 9.15 14.75
CA ALA A 290 -25.59 10.21 13.74
C ALA A 290 -24.43 10.01 12.73
N GLY A 291 -23.51 9.08 12.99
CA GLY A 291 -22.37 8.76 12.12
C GLY A 291 -22.76 8.06 10.83
N VAL A 292 -21.89 8.10 9.83
CA VAL A 292 -22.07 7.36 8.57
C VAL A 292 -21.95 5.86 8.82
N VAL A 293 -20.89 5.43 9.51
CA VAL A 293 -20.66 4.04 9.88
C VAL A 293 -21.25 3.79 11.26
N LYS A 294 -22.27 2.94 11.30
CA LYS A 294 -23.02 2.62 12.51
C LYS A 294 -22.37 1.47 13.27
N ARG A 295 -21.95 0.43 12.54
CA ARG A 295 -21.40 -0.80 13.12
C ARG A 295 -20.37 -1.47 12.21
N VAL A 296 -19.36 -2.10 12.80
CA VAL A 296 -18.48 -3.07 12.13
C VAL A 296 -18.91 -4.47 12.56
N LEU A 297 -19.37 -5.27 11.60
CA LEU A 297 -19.83 -6.65 11.80
C LEU A 297 -18.70 -7.66 11.64
N ALA A 298 -17.84 -7.46 10.64
CA ALA A 298 -16.69 -8.30 10.36
C ALA A 298 -15.51 -7.47 9.85
N TYR A 299 -14.31 -7.92 10.20
CA TYR A 299 -13.04 -7.31 9.84
C TYR A 299 -12.02 -8.41 9.62
N VAL A 300 -11.51 -8.54 8.39
CA VAL A 300 -10.52 -9.55 8.02
C VAL A 300 -9.44 -8.87 7.19
N ILE A 301 -8.18 -9.19 7.46
CA ILE A 301 -7.04 -8.74 6.66
C ILE A 301 -6.45 -9.99 6.03
N ASP A 302 -6.27 -9.97 4.72
CA ASP A 302 -5.73 -11.12 4.00
C ASP A 302 -4.21 -11.24 4.19
N ASP A 303 -3.78 -12.50 4.16
CA ASP A 303 -2.38 -12.88 4.30
C ASP A 303 -1.58 -12.51 3.06
N ILE A 304 -0.29 -12.28 3.24
CA ILE A 304 0.61 -12.18 2.11
C ILE A 304 1.04 -13.59 1.73
N ALA A 305 0.51 -14.14 0.64
CA ALA A 305 0.80 -15.49 0.20
C ALA A 305 2.31 -15.76 0.11
N GLU A 306 3.09 -14.78 -0.36
CA GLU A 306 4.55 -14.82 -0.49
C GLU A 306 5.28 -14.98 0.85
N LEU A 307 4.68 -14.56 1.97
CA LEU A 307 5.24 -14.78 3.31
C LEU A 307 4.97 -16.19 3.83
N TRP A 308 3.95 -16.89 3.32
CA TRP A 308 3.44 -18.13 3.91
C TRP A 308 3.55 -19.37 3.03
N THR A 309 4.14 -19.28 1.83
CA THR A 309 4.40 -20.48 1.00
C THR A 309 5.17 -21.54 1.81
N GLY A 310 4.44 -22.57 2.26
CA GLY A 310 4.86 -23.57 3.25
C GLY A 310 3.77 -23.92 4.30
N SER A 311 2.77 -23.07 4.53
CA SER A 311 1.65 -23.32 5.45
C SER A 311 0.31 -23.14 4.74
N SER A 312 -0.49 -24.21 4.68
CA SER A 312 -1.87 -24.17 4.23
C SER A 312 -2.69 -23.24 5.14
N VAL A 313 -3.15 -22.12 4.59
CA VAL A 313 -4.08 -21.23 5.29
C VAL A 313 -5.37 -22.01 5.53
N ALA A 314 -5.81 -22.03 6.79
CA ALA A 314 -7.01 -22.72 7.21
C ALA A 314 -8.25 -22.16 6.51
N ASP A 315 -8.96 -23.10 5.91
CA ASP A 315 -10.26 -23.04 5.27
C ASP A 315 -11.31 -22.36 6.19
N PHE A 316 -11.77 -21.17 5.82
CA PHE A 316 -13.00 -20.62 6.39
C PHE A 316 -14.16 -21.27 5.66
N GLY A 317 -14.82 -22.23 6.31
CA GLY A 317 -16.01 -22.92 5.83
C GLY A 317 -17.22 -21.99 5.64
N TYR A 318 -17.19 -21.17 4.60
CA TYR A 318 -18.37 -20.76 3.85
C TYR A 318 -18.29 -21.50 2.52
N GLY A 319 -19.24 -22.40 2.28
CA GLY A 319 -19.33 -23.12 1.03
C GLY A 319 -19.55 -22.14 -0.11
N ASP A 320 -18.50 -21.87 -0.87
CA ASP A 320 -18.58 -21.26 -2.19
C ASP A 320 -17.63 -21.97 -3.13
N GLU A 321 -18.17 -22.44 -4.25
CA GLU A 321 -17.48 -23.14 -5.31
C GLU A 321 -16.67 -22.12 -6.15
N GLY A 322 -15.64 -21.53 -5.54
CA GLY A 322 -14.73 -20.58 -6.19
C GLY A 322 -13.30 -21.10 -6.14
N GLY A 323 -12.84 -21.72 -7.22
CA GLY A 323 -11.54 -22.41 -7.32
C GLY A 323 -10.33 -21.60 -6.84
N GLY A 324 -9.62 -22.14 -5.84
CA GLY A 324 -8.33 -21.65 -5.39
C GLY A 324 -7.28 -21.70 -6.50
N MET A 325 -6.93 -20.54 -7.05
CA MET A 325 -5.81 -20.38 -7.98
C MET A 325 -4.51 -20.15 -7.21
N THR A 326 -3.83 -21.24 -6.82
CA THR A 326 -2.40 -21.23 -6.51
C THR A 326 -1.60 -21.34 -7.81
N SER A 327 -1.70 -20.32 -8.67
CA SER A 327 -0.77 -20.18 -9.79
C SER A 327 0.36 -19.26 -9.39
N SER A 328 1.60 -19.68 -9.66
CA SER A 328 2.79 -18.83 -9.59
C SER A 328 2.60 -17.65 -10.55
N ARG A 329 2.10 -16.52 -10.03
CA ARG A 329 1.87 -15.30 -10.80
C ARG A 329 3.23 -14.71 -11.21
N GLN A 330 3.62 -14.89 -12.47
CA GLN A 330 4.82 -14.27 -13.03
C GLN A 330 4.66 -12.75 -13.06
N ALA A 331 5.72 -12.03 -12.67
CA ALA A 331 5.77 -10.58 -12.77
C ALA A 331 5.56 -10.14 -14.23
N VAL A 332 4.74 -9.11 -14.45
CA VAL A 332 4.65 -8.44 -15.75
C VAL A 332 5.95 -7.66 -15.93
N PRO A 333 6.61 -7.75 -17.10
CA PRO A 333 7.85 -7.01 -17.35
C PRO A 333 7.66 -5.52 -17.10
N GLU A 334 8.66 -4.90 -16.45
CA GLU A 334 8.76 -3.46 -16.30
C GLU A 334 8.89 -2.81 -17.68
N GLU A 335 7.99 -1.89 -18.04
CA GLU A 335 8.05 -1.15 -19.29
C GLU A 335 8.34 0.32 -18.96
N ASN A 336 9.51 0.81 -19.38
CA ASN A 336 9.95 2.20 -19.19
C ASN A 336 9.99 2.70 -17.72
N GLY A 337 10.35 1.85 -16.76
CA GLY A 337 10.41 2.24 -15.34
C GLY A 337 9.04 2.24 -14.64
N ILE A 338 7.99 1.80 -15.33
CA ILE A 338 6.64 1.64 -14.80
C ILE A 338 6.41 0.15 -14.57
N ILE A 339 6.09 -0.20 -13.32
CA ILE A 339 5.72 -1.58 -12.97
C ILE A 339 4.44 -1.94 -13.71
N GLY A 340 4.49 -3.02 -14.49
CA GLY A 340 3.34 -3.49 -15.24
C GLY A 340 2.18 -3.86 -14.32
N THR A 341 1.03 -3.21 -14.50
CA THR A 341 -0.23 -3.60 -13.87
C THR A 341 -0.99 -4.57 -14.78
N SER A 342 -1.56 -5.65 -14.24
CA SER A 342 -2.43 -6.54 -15.02
C SER A 342 -3.81 -6.67 -14.42
N ARG A 343 -4.84 -6.25 -15.17
CA ARG A 343 -6.25 -6.43 -14.79
C ARG A 343 -6.69 -7.89 -14.68
N SER A 344 -5.85 -8.84 -15.12
CA SER A 344 -6.09 -10.26 -14.88
C SER A 344 -5.88 -10.67 -13.42
N TRP A 345 -5.26 -9.82 -12.59
CA TRP A 345 -4.98 -10.13 -11.18
C TRP A 345 -5.99 -9.48 -10.23
N SER A 346 -6.31 -8.21 -10.47
CA SER A 346 -7.29 -7.43 -9.72
C SER A 346 -7.80 -6.29 -10.61
N VAL A 347 -8.86 -5.60 -10.20
CA VAL A 347 -9.41 -4.45 -10.95
C VAL A 347 -8.37 -3.32 -11.14
N THR A 348 -7.50 -3.12 -10.16
CA THR A 348 -6.39 -2.15 -10.19
C THR A 348 -5.17 -2.67 -10.94
N GLY A 349 -5.06 -4.00 -11.07
CA GLY A 349 -3.94 -4.72 -11.64
C GLY A 349 -2.66 -4.66 -10.81
N ARG A 350 -2.74 -4.24 -9.55
CA ARG A 350 -1.61 -4.20 -8.62
C ARG A 350 -1.48 -5.52 -7.85
N LEU A 351 -0.26 -5.87 -7.48
CA LEU A 351 0.02 -7.08 -6.70
C LEU A 351 1.32 -6.93 -5.91
N THR A 352 1.37 -7.56 -4.73
CA THR A 352 2.62 -7.84 -4.02
C THR A 352 3.35 -8.97 -4.72
N ASN A 353 4.56 -8.73 -5.22
CA ASN A 353 5.40 -9.80 -5.73
C ASN A 353 6.88 -9.43 -5.61
N PRO A 354 7.81 -10.40 -5.68
CA PRO A 354 9.25 -10.14 -5.64
C PRO A 354 9.76 -9.23 -6.77
N GLY A 355 9.03 -9.12 -7.88
CA GLY A 355 9.37 -8.25 -9.01
C GLY A 355 8.85 -6.81 -8.89
N ASN A 356 8.14 -6.46 -7.81
CA ASN A 356 7.62 -5.11 -7.58
C ASN A 356 8.46 -4.41 -6.50
N PRO A 357 9.51 -3.64 -6.85
CA PRO A 357 10.38 -3.02 -5.85
C PRO A 357 9.78 -1.80 -5.16
N LEU A 358 8.64 -1.26 -5.64
CA LEU A 358 8.14 0.05 -5.20
C LEU A 358 7.17 -0.03 -4.04
N TYR A 359 6.27 -1.02 -4.03
CA TYR A 359 5.21 -1.11 -3.04
C TYR A 359 4.71 -2.53 -2.84
N ASP A 360 4.02 -2.73 -1.73
CA ASP A 360 3.26 -3.92 -1.43
C ASP A 360 1.77 -3.58 -1.32
N VAL A 361 0.94 -4.58 -1.62
CA VAL A 361 -0.52 -4.53 -1.62
C VAL A 361 -1.08 -5.48 -0.56
N ARG A 362 -2.07 -5.02 0.20
CA ARG A 362 -2.80 -5.83 1.18
C ARG A 362 -4.30 -5.66 1.00
N GLU A 363 -5.03 -6.77 1.02
CA GLU A 363 -6.47 -6.77 0.93
C GLU A 363 -7.13 -6.83 2.32
N VAL A 364 -8.24 -6.13 2.46
CA VAL A 364 -9.04 -6.04 3.69
C VAL A 364 -10.50 -6.25 3.35
N ARG A 365 -11.15 -7.17 4.05
CA ARG A 365 -12.58 -7.46 3.91
C ARG A 365 -13.34 -6.92 5.10
N LEU A 366 -14.31 -6.05 4.83
CA LEU A 366 -15.13 -5.37 5.83
C LEU A 366 -16.60 -5.74 5.64
N SER A 367 -17.31 -5.99 6.74
CA SER A 367 -18.77 -5.97 6.75
C SER A 367 -19.23 -4.89 7.72
N LEU A 368 -19.96 -3.90 7.22
CA LEU A 368 -20.33 -2.68 7.94
C LEU A 368 -21.84 -2.48 7.89
N VAL A 369 -22.42 -1.89 8.94
CA VAL A 369 -23.75 -1.24 8.85
C VAL A 369 -23.51 0.25 8.70
N VAL A 370 -24.06 0.85 7.66
CA VAL A 370 -23.86 2.25 7.31
C VAL A 370 -25.18 2.94 7.05
N ASP A 371 -25.19 4.26 7.22
CA ASP A 371 -26.23 5.14 6.70
C ASP A 371 -26.31 5.02 5.18
N ALA A 372 -27.48 4.64 4.66
CA ALA A 372 -27.66 4.32 3.25
C ALA A 372 -27.47 5.55 2.34
N GLU A 373 -27.88 6.74 2.80
CA GLU A 373 -27.80 7.97 2.03
C GLU A 373 -26.38 8.54 2.03
N ARG A 374 -25.62 8.25 3.10
CA ARG A 374 -24.28 8.81 3.33
C ARG A 374 -23.14 7.84 3.03
N LEU A 375 -23.42 6.66 2.48
CA LEU A 375 -22.39 5.72 2.01
C LEU A 375 -21.30 6.38 1.12
N PRO A 376 -21.61 7.32 0.20
CA PRO A 376 -20.57 8.01 -0.57
C PRO A 376 -19.53 8.76 0.30
N GLU A 377 -19.91 9.24 1.49
CA GLU A 377 -18.98 9.89 2.42
C GLU A 377 -17.95 8.89 2.97
N LEU A 378 -18.36 7.65 3.25
CA LEU A 378 -17.44 6.58 3.64
C LEU A 378 -16.46 6.27 2.51
N LEU A 379 -16.96 6.12 1.27
CA LEU A 379 -16.12 5.84 0.11
C LEU A 379 -15.09 6.95 -0.14
N ALA A 380 -15.48 8.21 0.07
CA ALA A 380 -14.58 9.36 -0.02
C ALA A 380 -13.59 9.46 1.16
N ALA A 381 -13.93 8.90 2.33
CA ALA A 381 -13.07 8.91 3.51
C ALA A 381 -11.89 7.92 3.40
N LEU A 382 -12.08 6.78 2.71
CA LEU A 382 -11.05 5.76 2.52
C LEU A 382 -9.74 6.33 1.92
N PRO A 383 -9.74 6.95 0.73
CA PRO A 383 -8.51 7.49 0.12
C PRO A 383 -7.94 8.71 0.87
N ARG A 384 -8.69 9.30 1.81
CA ARG A 384 -8.20 10.39 2.66
C ARG A 384 -7.41 9.90 3.87
N ALA A 385 -7.61 8.66 4.29
CA ALA A 385 -6.90 8.10 5.43
C ALA A 385 -5.55 7.47 5.03
N ASN A 386 -5.52 6.74 3.92
CA ASN A 386 -4.30 6.23 3.28
C ASN A 386 -4.61 5.86 1.82
N PHE A 387 -3.65 5.29 1.09
CA PHE A 387 -3.84 4.71 -0.24
C PHE A 387 -4.73 3.46 -0.17
N MET A 388 -6.04 3.67 -0.07
CA MET A 388 -7.06 2.62 -0.01
C MET A 388 -8.03 2.74 -1.19
N THR A 389 -8.25 1.63 -1.89
CA THR A 389 -9.15 1.55 -3.05
C THR A 389 -10.21 0.48 -2.81
N VAL A 390 -11.46 0.75 -3.15
CA VAL A 390 -12.53 -0.25 -3.09
C VAL A 390 -12.46 -1.12 -4.34
N LEU A 391 -12.29 -2.43 -4.16
CA LEU A 391 -12.29 -3.42 -5.24
C LEU A 391 -13.69 -3.99 -5.50
N GLU A 392 -14.43 -4.26 -4.42
CA GLU A 392 -15.76 -4.85 -4.47
C GLU A 392 -16.65 -4.22 -3.39
N MET A 393 -17.94 -4.09 -3.70
CA MET A 393 -18.95 -3.59 -2.78
C MET A 393 -20.29 -4.29 -3.01
N ASN A 394 -20.79 -4.98 -1.98
CA ASN A 394 -22.12 -5.61 -1.98
C ASN A 394 -23.01 -4.95 -0.92
N LEU A 395 -24.30 -4.77 -1.23
CA LEU A 395 -25.28 -4.12 -0.37
C LEU A 395 -26.39 -5.09 0.02
N HIS A 396 -26.77 -5.08 1.30
CA HIS A 396 -27.82 -5.91 1.85
C HIS A 396 -28.74 -5.12 2.79
N GLU A 397 -29.99 -5.55 2.89
CA GLU A 397 -30.95 -5.02 3.86
C GLU A 397 -30.55 -5.42 5.29
N VAL A 398 -30.88 -4.56 6.26
CA VAL A 398 -30.66 -4.80 7.69
C VAL A 398 -31.98 -4.81 8.42
N ASP A 399 -32.22 -5.84 9.23
CA ASP A 399 -33.34 -5.86 10.19
C ASP A 399 -33.00 -4.99 11.41
N VAL A 400 -33.31 -3.69 11.28
CA VAL A 400 -33.06 -2.68 12.32
C VAL A 400 -33.81 -3.00 13.61
N TRP A 401 -34.97 -3.66 13.55
CA TRP A 401 -35.74 -4.02 14.73
C TRP A 401 -35.10 -5.16 15.51
N ASN A 402 -34.52 -6.14 14.82
CA ASN A 402 -33.72 -7.17 15.46
C ASN A 402 -32.46 -6.60 16.12
N ASP A 403 -31.78 -5.68 15.44
CA ASP A 403 -30.60 -4.99 15.98
C ASP A 403 -30.95 -4.11 17.20
N LEU A 404 -32.08 -3.40 17.15
CA LEU A 404 -32.57 -2.61 18.28
C LEU A 404 -32.90 -3.47 19.50
N ARG A 405 -33.46 -4.67 19.30
CA ARG A 405 -33.69 -5.63 20.41
C ARG A 405 -32.38 -6.07 21.08
N GLN A 406 -31.28 -6.10 20.33
CA GLN A 406 -29.93 -6.39 20.85
C GLN A 406 -29.24 -5.14 21.43
N GLY A 407 -29.90 -3.97 21.41
CA GLY A 407 -29.40 -2.72 21.96
C GLY A 407 -28.61 -1.85 20.99
N TYR A 408 -28.57 -2.20 19.70
CA TYR A 408 -27.98 -1.35 18.67
C TYR A 408 -28.99 -0.32 18.19
N PHE A 409 -28.73 0.95 18.49
CA PHE A 409 -29.55 2.08 18.02
C PHE A 409 -28.76 2.87 16.98
N TYR A 410 -29.28 2.95 15.75
CA TYR A 410 -28.58 3.55 14.60
C TYR A 410 -29.10 4.95 14.21
N GLY A 411 -30.04 5.50 14.99
CA GLY A 411 -30.73 6.74 14.64
C GLY A 411 -31.99 6.51 13.80
N SER A 412 -32.50 7.58 13.19
CA SER A 412 -33.71 7.54 12.34
C SER A 412 -33.42 7.32 10.86
N ALA A 413 -32.16 7.46 10.44
CA ALA A 413 -31.76 7.29 9.05
C ALA A 413 -31.86 5.80 8.63
N PRO A 414 -32.23 5.52 7.36
CA PRO A 414 -32.18 4.16 6.84
C PRO A 414 -30.73 3.66 6.82
N VAL A 415 -30.55 2.38 7.14
CA VAL A 415 -29.23 1.74 7.15
C VAL A 415 -29.20 0.52 6.24
N VAL A 416 -28.02 0.26 5.68
CA VAL A 416 -27.74 -0.93 4.87
C VAL A 416 -26.48 -1.61 5.39
N ARG A 417 -26.39 -2.92 5.15
CA ARG A 417 -25.17 -3.68 5.38
C ARG A 417 -24.35 -3.64 4.10
N VAL A 418 -23.09 -3.24 4.22
CA VAL A 418 -22.14 -3.16 3.12
C VAL A 418 -21.01 -4.14 3.37
N GLU A 419 -20.74 -4.98 2.38
CA GLU A 419 -19.57 -5.84 2.34
C GLU A 419 -18.57 -5.23 1.36
N LEU A 420 -17.38 -4.85 1.85
CA LEU A 420 -16.33 -4.20 1.07
C LEU A 420 -15.10 -5.08 1.01
N VAL A 421 -14.50 -5.14 -0.18
CA VAL A 421 -13.12 -5.59 -0.35
C VAL A 421 -12.27 -4.36 -0.67
N LEU A 422 -11.30 -4.06 0.17
CA LEU A 422 -10.39 -2.93 0.03
C LEU A 422 -8.99 -3.40 -0.34
N GLU A 423 -8.36 -2.69 -1.25
CA GLU A 423 -6.93 -2.74 -1.52
C GLU A 423 -6.23 -1.63 -0.74
N THR A 424 -5.15 -1.93 -0.02
CA THR A 424 -4.28 -0.95 0.64
C THR A 424 -2.86 -1.04 0.09
N ILE A 425 -2.22 0.11 -0.17
CA ILE A 425 -0.86 0.17 -0.72
C ILE A 425 0.13 0.64 0.35
N TRP A 426 1.31 0.01 0.37
CA TRP A 426 2.39 0.30 1.30
C TRP A 426 3.70 0.50 0.55
N ILE A 427 4.26 1.70 0.61
CA ILE A 427 5.48 2.05 -0.12
C ILE A 427 6.70 1.37 0.53
N ARG A 428 7.46 0.60 -0.27
CA ARG A 428 8.58 -0.20 0.23
C ARG A 428 9.72 0.65 0.78
N GLU A 429 9.91 1.86 0.29
CA GLU A 429 11.00 2.74 0.72
C GLU A 429 11.02 2.97 2.24
N TRP A 430 9.87 3.23 2.87
CA TRP A 430 9.79 3.41 4.32
C TRP A 430 9.50 2.10 5.07
N LEU A 431 8.86 1.14 4.41
CA LEU A 431 8.47 -0.13 5.03
C LEU A 431 9.65 -1.12 5.14
N ALA A 432 10.50 -1.20 4.12
CA ALA A 432 11.60 -2.16 4.05
C ALA A 432 12.62 -2.05 5.20
N PRO A 433 12.97 -0.86 5.72
CA PRO A 433 13.78 -0.73 6.93
C PRO A 433 13.16 -1.39 8.18
N LEU A 434 11.83 -1.53 8.21
CA LEU A 434 11.08 -2.17 9.29
C LEU A 434 10.83 -3.66 9.05
N MET A 435 11.22 -4.20 7.89
CA MET A 435 11.10 -5.63 7.59
C MET A 435 12.28 -6.41 8.19
N PRO A 436 12.04 -7.52 8.91
CA PRO A 436 13.09 -8.47 9.24
C PRO A 436 13.83 -9.02 8.00
N PRO A 437 15.10 -9.47 8.12
CA PRO A 437 15.87 -9.94 6.96
C PRO A 437 15.21 -11.09 6.19
N ASN A 438 14.58 -12.04 6.89
CA ASN A 438 13.87 -13.15 6.26
C ASN A 438 12.61 -12.71 5.50
N VAL A 439 11.90 -11.69 5.99
CA VAL A 439 10.76 -11.07 5.32
C VAL A 439 11.22 -10.37 4.05
N ARG A 440 12.28 -9.55 4.12
CA ARG A 440 12.87 -8.89 2.93
C ARG A 440 13.24 -9.90 1.85
N GLN A 441 13.89 -11.00 2.24
CA GLN A 441 14.26 -12.06 1.32
C GLN A 441 13.05 -12.68 0.62
N ARG A 442 11.95 -12.97 1.36
CA ARG A 442 10.73 -13.56 0.79
C ARG A 442 10.01 -12.60 -0.16
N LEU A 443 10.02 -11.30 0.16
CA LEU A 443 9.40 -10.25 -0.67
C LEU A 443 10.28 -9.74 -1.81
N GLY A 444 11.48 -10.31 -2.00
CA GLY A 444 12.41 -9.89 -3.05
C GLY A 444 12.99 -8.48 -2.84
N VAL A 445 13.00 -7.99 -1.60
CA VAL A 445 13.57 -6.69 -1.26
C VAL A 445 15.08 -6.85 -1.09
N THR A 446 15.83 -6.53 -2.14
CA THR A 446 17.31 -6.45 -2.09
C THR A 446 17.74 -5.21 -1.30
N ASP A 447 18.85 -5.34 -0.56
CA ASP A 447 19.30 -4.41 0.48
C ASP A 447 19.01 -2.93 0.19
N VAL A 448 18.17 -2.33 1.03
CA VAL A 448 18.01 -0.87 1.09
C VAL A 448 19.39 -0.34 1.50
N PRO A 449 20.03 0.56 0.72
CA PRO A 449 21.21 1.24 1.19
C PRO A 449 20.84 1.92 2.50
N VAL A 450 21.48 1.52 3.59
CA VAL A 450 21.28 2.15 4.90
C VAL A 450 21.55 3.63 4.71
N SER A 451 20.50 4.45 4.64
CA SER A 451 20.66 5.90 4.67
C SER A 451 21.30 6.20 6.02
N GLN A 452 22.60 6.49 6.00
CA GLN A 452 23.27 7.01 7.18
C GLN A 452 22.62 8.36 7.47
N GLY A 453 21.78 8.39 8.49
CA GLY A 453 21.16 9.60 9.01
C GLY A 453 22.16 10.49 9.73
#